data_AF-A0A9J5ZE93-F1
#
_entry.id   AF-A0A9J5ZE93-F1
#
_cell.length_a   1.000
_cell.length_b   1.000
_cell.length_c   1.000
_cell.angle_alpha   90.00
_cell.angle_beta   90.00
_cell.angle_gamma   90.00
#
_symmetry.space_group_name_H-M   'P 1'
#
loop_
_entity.id
_entity.type
_entity.pdbx_description
1 polymer ?
#
loop_
_entity_poly.entity_id
_entity_poly.type
_entity_poly.pdbx_seq_one_letter_code
_entity_poly.pdbx_strand_id
1 'polypeptide(L)'
;MSLNGKLVASMEVKCGGHLFHDLYQTSSHHVSNIDKVHHFNIHEGEDLKAGSVIGWKYTHDGKVKVTKQLIEAVDDEKKSITWKVLRGRYVGIKTEDTPKPITLLSLMIDITRDLEGHLHKI
;
A
#
# COMPACT_ATOMS: atom_id res chain seq x y z
N MET A 1 15.77 24.67 -7.69
CA MET A 1 15.24 23.87 -8.81
C MET A 1 14.37 22.77 -8.22
N SER A 2 13.10 22.70 -8.58
CA SER A 2 12.15 21.76 -7.98
C SER A 2 12.22 20.42 -8.72
N LEU A 3 12.69 19.35 -8.06
CA LEU A 3 12.61 17.99 -8.59
C LEU A 3 11.18 17.46 -8.39
N ASN A 4 10.33 17.67 -9.39
CA ASN A 4 9.00 17.03 -9.45
C ASN A 4 9.01 15.98 -10.56
N GLY A 5 8.53 14.77 -10.25
CA GLY A 5 8.36 13.68 -11.20
C GLY A 5 7.11 12.88 -10.87
N LYS A 6 6.45 12.34 -11.90
CA LYS A 6 5.26 11.48 -11.76
C LYS A 6 5.55 10.14 -12.43
N LEU A 7 5.35 9.06 -11.69
CA LEU A 7 5.36 7.71 -12.25
C LEU A 7 3.92 7.17 -12.26
N VAL A 8 3.54 6.51 -13.35
CA VAL A 8 2.23 5.89 -13.52
C VAL A 8 2.44 4.51 -14.10
N ALA A 9 1.76 3.52 -13.55
CA ALA A 9 1.65 2.19 -14.15
C ALA A 9 0.17 1.82 -14.27
N SER A 10 -0.14 1.08 -15.32
CA SER A 10 -1.46 0.54 -15.57
C SER A 10 -1.29 -0.91 -15.99
N MET A 11 -2.08 -1.80 -15.40
CA MET A 11 -2.13 -3.21 -15.77
C MET A 11 -3.58 -3.64 -15.89
N GLU A 12 -3.82 -4.62 -16.76
CA GLU A 12 -5.10 -5.32 -16.79
C GLU A 12 -5.10 -6.38 -15.69
N VAL A 13 -6.21 -6.48 -14.98
CA VAL A 13 -6.45 -7.51 -13.97
C VAL A 13 -7.70 -8.29 -14.37
N LYS A 14 -7.64 -9.61 -14.27
CA LYS A 14 -8.74 -10.50 -14.69
C LYS A 14 -9.81 -10.66 -13.62
N CYS A 15 -9.50 -10.41 -12.35
CA CYS A 15 -10.51 -10.43 -11.29
C CYS A 15 -11.35 -9.14 -11.31
N GLY A 16 -12.61 -9.23 -10.86
CA GLY A 16 -13.52 -8.09 -10.87
C GLY A 16 -12.96 -6.89 -10.12
N GLY A 17 -12.92 -5.71 -10.74
CA GLY A 17 -12.25 -4.51 -10.18
C GLY A 17 -12.79 -4.00 -8.85
N HIS A 18 -13.97 -4.43 -8.41
CA HIS A 18 -14.49 -4.15 -7.06
C HIS A 18 -13.70 -4.87 -5.96
N LEU A 19 -13.19 -6.07 -6.24
CA LEU A 19 -12.45 -6.88 -5.28
C LEU A 19 -11.16 -6.19 -4.83
N PHE A 20 -10.50 -5.44 -5.73
CA PHE A 20 -9.28 -4.71 -5.38
C PHE A 20 -9.52 -3.57 -4.41
N HIS A 21 -10.56 -2.77 -4.64
CA HIS A 21 -10.90 -1.66 -3.76
C HIS A 21 -11.30 -2.17 -2.38
N ASP A 22 -12.13 -3.20 -2.35
CA ASP A 22 -12.58 -3.85 -1.12
C ASP A 22 -11.40 -4.51 -0.39
N LEU A 23 -10.46 -5.14 -1.10
CA LEU A 23 -9.24 -5.72 -0.50
C LEU A 23 -8.40 -4.66 0.19
N TYR A 24 -8.22 -3.47 -0.40
CA TYR A 24 -7.46 -2.39 0.24
C TYR A 24 -8.17 -1.79 1.46
N GLN A 25 -9.51 -1.86 1.54
CA GLN A 25 -10.30 -1.42 2.71
C GLN A 25 -10.49 -2.52 3.77
N THR A 26 -10.51 -3.78 3.38
CA THR A 26 -10.88 -4.91 4.27
C THR A 26 -9.65 -5.62 4.84
N SER A 27 -8.47 -5.42 4.25
CA SER A 27 -7.32 -6.29 4.50
C SER A 27 -6.29 -5.72 5.46
N SER A 28 -6.69 -5.41 6.69
CA SER A 28 -5.74 -5.48 7.81
C SER A 28 -5.42 -6.95 8.18
N HIS A 29 -6.35 -7.89 7.95
CA HIS A 29 -6.20 -9.29 8.38
C HIS A 29 -6.05 -10.32 7.24
N HIS A 30 -6.55 -10.05 6.03
CA HIS A 30 -6.42 -10.97 4.87
C HIS A 30 -5.17 -10.73 3.98
N VAL A 31 -4.55 -9.54 4.02
CA VAL A 31 -3.30 -9.23 3.28
C VAL A 31 -2.09 -9.97 3.86
N SER A 32 -2.22 -10.55 5.06
CA SER A 32 -1.15 -11.35 5.68
C SER A 32 -0.76 -12.60 4.86
N ASN A 33 -1.53 -12.97 3.84
CA ASN A 33 -1.18 -14.06 2.93
C ASN A 33 -0.42 -13.60 1.67
N ILE A 34 -0.23 -12.29 1.45
CA ILE A 34 0.63 -11.79 0.37
C ILE A 34 2.07 -11.92 0.86
N ASP A 35 2.82 -12.85 0.29
CA ASP A 35 4.18 -13.28 0.70
C ASP A 35 5.16 -12.12 0.96
N LYS A 36 4.92 -10.97 0.30
CA LYS A 36 5.76 -9.77 0.40
C LYS A 36 5.35 -8.79 1.51
N VAL A 37 4.12 -8.83 2.03
CA VAL A 37 3.63 -7.92 3.09
C VAL A 37 3.55 -8.69 4.41
N HIS A 38 4.51 -8.44 5.29
CA HIS A 38 4.69 -9.18 6.54
C HIS A 38 3.77 -8.69 7.66
N HIS A 39 3.48 -7.39 7.67
CA HIS A 39 2.70 -6.79 8.74
C HIS A 39 2.04 -5.51 8.22
N PHE A 40 0.75 -5.38 8.50
CA PHE A 40 -0.02 -4.15 8.32
C PHE A 40 -0.53 -3.69 9.68
N ASN A 41 -0.29 -2.44 10.03
CA ASN A 41 -0.69 -1.89 11.32
C ASN A 41 -1.24 -0.47 11.16
N ILE A 42 -2.38 -0.20 11.78
CA ILE A 42 -2.94 1.15 11.87
C ILE A 42 -2.35 1.79 13.13
N HIS A 43 -1.73 2.96 12.99
CA HIS A 43 -1.07 3.65 14.09
C HIS A 43 -1.94 4.76 14.68
N GLU A 44 -2.65 5.50 13.82
CA GLU A 44 -3.53 6.60 14.20
C GLU A 44 -4.76 6.58 13.28
N GLY A 45 -5.93 6.90 13.82
CA GLY A 45 -7.21 6.91 13.08
C GLY A 45 -8.06 5.65 13.26
N GLU A 46 -9.31 5.73 12.81
CA GLU A 46 -10.25 4.61 12.72
C GLU A 46 -10.23 4.05 11.29
N ASP A 47 -9.84 2.78 11.16
CA ASP A 47 -9.88 2.04 9.91
C ASP A 47 -9.12 2.71 8.74
N LEU A 48 -9.26 2.17 7.53
CA LEU A 48 -8.63 2.66 6.30
C LEU A 48 -9.31 3.91 5.72
N LYS A 49 -9.64 4.89 6.58
CA LYS A 49 -10.29 6.16 6.21
C LYS A 49 -9.28 7.29 5.99
N ALA A 50 -9.72 8.35 5.32
CA ALA A 50 -8.94 9.57 5.19
C ALA A 50 -8.57 10.14 6.57
N GLY A 51 -7.31 10.51 6.75
CA GLY A 51 -6.73 10.92 8.03
C GLY A 51 -6.03 9.81 8.79
N SER A 52 -6.27 8.53 8.45
CA SER A 52 -5.61 7.41 9.12
C SER A 52 -4.14 7.28 8.71
N VAL A 53 -3.32 6.93 9.69
CA VAL A 53 -1.89 6.72 9.51
C VAL A 53 -1.59 5.24 9.67
N ILE A 54 -1.12 4.65 8.59
CA ILE A 54 -0.84 3.23 8.50
C ILE A 54 0.67 2.97 8.39
N GLY A 55 1.08 1.80 8.85
CA GLY A 55 2.43 1.28 8.76
C GLY A 55 2.39 -0.11 8.18
N TRP A 56 3.31 -0.40 7.27
CA TRP A 56 3.42 -1.71 6.65
C TRP A 56 4.89 -2.09 6.50
N LYS A 57 5.13 -3.36 6.82
CA LYS A 57 6.42 -4.02 6.72
C LYS A 57 6.37 -4.95 5.52
N TYR A 58 7.26 -4.75 4.57
CA TYR A 58 7.28 -5.50 3.32
C TYR A 58 8.69 -5.92 2.96
N THR A 59 8.83 -7.01 2.19
CA THR A 59 10.11 -7.42 1.61
C THR A 59 10.16 -6.99 0.15
N HIS A 60 11.22 -6.27 -0.21
CA HIS A 60 11.53 -5.91 -1.59
C HIS A 60 13.02 -6.13 -1.83
N ASP A 61 13.37 -6.84 -2.91
CA ASP A 61 14.74 -7.32 -3.19
C ASP A 61 15.38 -8.07 -2.02
N GLY A 62 14.62 -8.93 -1.33
CA GLY A 62 15.09 -9.71 -0.19
C GLY A 62 15.37 -8.89 1.08
N LYS A 63 15.16 -7.57 1.05
CA LYS A 63 15.32 -6.68 2.21
C LYS A 63 13.96 -6.30 2.78
N VAL A 64 13.84 -6.48 4.09
CA VAL A 64 12.67 -6.04 4.84
C VAL A 64 12.73 -4.53 5.01
N LYS A 65 11.67 -3.84 4.60
CA LYS A 65 11.50 -2.39 4.70
C LYS A 65 10.22 -2.09 5.46
N VAL A 66 10.21 -0.93 6.10
CA VAL A 66 9.03 -0.41 6.80
C VAL A 66 8.72 0.96 6.22
N THR A 67 7.47 1.16 5.81
CA THR A 67 6.98 2.47 5.37
C THR A 67 5.78 2.88 6.20
N LYS A 68 5.62 4.19 6.37
CA LYS A 68 4.50 4.81 7.08
C LYS A 68 3.79 5.73 6.09
N GLN A 69 2.48 5.60 5.97
CA GLN A 69 1.68 6.35 5.01
C GLN A 69 0.45 6.95 5.68
N LEU A 70 0.14 8.19 5.31
CA LEU A 70 -1.12 8.85 5.63
C LEU A 70 -2.10 8.60 4.48
N ILE A 71 -3.32 8.20 4.79
CA ILE A 71 -4.42 8.20 3.82
C ILE A 71 -4.90 9.64 3.69
N GLU A 72 -4.60 10.30 2.56
CA GLU A 72 -5.04 11.68 2.34
C GLU A 72 -6.50 11.73 1.87
N ALA A 73 -6.94 10.76 1.07
CA ALA A 73 -8.30 10.70 0.56
C ALA A 73 -8.71 9.26 0.19
N VAL A 74 -9.99 8.95 0.37
CA VAL A 74 -10.65 7.74 -0.12
C VAL A 74 -11.86 8.21 -0.91
N ASP A 75 -12.01 7.71 -2.13
CA ASP A 75 -13.12 8.03 -3.04
C ASP A 75 -13.74 6.70 -3.50
N ASP A 76 -14.79 6.27 -2.80
CA ASP A 76 -15.48 5.00 -3.06
C ASP A 76 -16.18 4.98 -4.43
N GLU A 77 -16.67 6.13 -4.90
CA GLU A 77 -17.33 6.23 -6.21
C GLU A 77 -16.34 5.98 -7.35
N LYS A 78 -15.15 6.57 -7.27
CA LYS A 78 -14.06 6.36 -8.24
C LYS A 78 -13.21 5.13 -7.91
N LYS A 79 -13.47 4.46 -6.78
CA LYS A 79 -12.67 3.35 -6.25
C LYS A 79 -11.18 3.70 -6.16
N SER A 80 -10.89 4.87 -5.61
CA SER A 80 -9.55 5.45 -5.58
C SER A 80 -9.12 5.80 -4.17
N ILE A 81 -7.87 5.48 -3.82
CA ILE A 81 -7.27 5.82 -2.53
C ILE A 81 -5.98 6.59 -2.76
N THR A 82 -5.83 7.72 -2.07
CA THR A 82 -4.64 8.57 -2.12
C THR A 82 -3.83 8.42 -0.85
N TRP A 83 -2.56 8.06 -1.02
CA TRP A 83 -1.63 7.80 0.08
C TRP A 83 -0.44 8.75 0.00
N LYS A 84 -0.01 9.25 1.16
CA LYS A 84 1.20 10.06 1.31
C LYS A 84 2.20 9.37 2.18
N VAL A 85 3.38 9.10 1.62
CA VAL A 85 4.50 8.56 2.39
C VAL A 85 4.98 9.61 3.38
N LEU A 86 4.92 9.25 4.67
CA LEU A 86 5.45 10.07 5.75
C LEU A 86 6.94 9.77 5.92
N ARG A 87 7.75 10.82 6.02
CA ARG A 87 9.20 10.71 6.26
C ARG A 87 9.53 11.14 7.69
N GLY A 88 10.30 10.33 8.40
CA GLY A 88 10.89 10.69 9.69
C GLY A 88 10.25 9.99 10.89
N ARG A 89 10.70 10.38 12.10
CA ARG A 89 10.32 9.76 13.37
C ARG A 89 8.99 10.36 13.86
N TYR A 90 7.87 9.94 13.27
CA TYR A 90 6.55 10.13 13.90
C TYR A 90 6.41 9.06 14.99
N VAL A 91 6.11 9.50 16.22
CA VAL A 91 5.99 8.73 17.47
C VAL A 91 6.07 7.20 17.29
N GLY A 92 7.19 6.62 17.73
CA GLY A 92 7.34 5.18 17.93
C GLY A 92 7.92 4.34 16.78
N ILE A 93 7.98 4.85 15.54
CA ILE A 93 8.46 4.06 14.38
C ILE A 93 9.66 4.72 13.71
N LYS A 94 10.75 3.97 13.57
CA LYS A 94 11.90 4.39 12.76
C LYS A 94 11.67 3.95 11.31
N THR A 95 11.26 4.88 10.44
CA THR A 95 11.36 4.67 8.99
C THR A 95 12.80 4.92 8.59
N GLU A 96 13.51 3.88 8.15
CA GLU A 96 14.95 3.97 7.85
C GLU A 96 15.21 4.79 6.57
N ASP A 97 14.34 4.68 5.55
CA ASP A 97 14.41 5.48 4.33
C ASP A 97 13.04 5.65 3.65
N THR A 98 12.81 6.79 3.00
CA THR A 98 11.68 6.96 2.08
C THR A 98 11.96 6.10 0.84
N PRO A 99 11.12 5.10 0.50
CA PRO A 99 11.35 4.30 -0.70
C PRO A 99 11.35 5.21 -1.93
N LYS A 100 12.27 4.95 -2.87
CA LYS A 100 12.26 5.63 -4.16
C LYS A 100 10.89 5.43 -4.82
N PRO A 101 10.35 6.43 -5.55
CA PRO A 101 9.04 6.31 -6.20
C PRO A 101 8.89 5.04 -7.05
N ILE A 102 9.94 4.62 -7.74
CA ILE A 102 9.95 3.39 -8.55
C ILE A 102 9.83 2.11 -7.71
N THR A 103 10.42 2.08 -6.51
CA THR A 103 10.34 0.95 -5.57
C THR A 103 8.91 0.81 -5.04
N LEU A 104 8.29 1.93 -4.66
CA LEU A 104 6.90 1.92 -4.18
C LEU A 104 5.94 1.47 -5.29
N LEU A 105 6.13 1.97 -6.51
CA LEU A 105 5.30 1.57 -7.65
C LEU A 105 5.44 0.08 -7.97
N SER A 106 6.68 -0.44 -7.96
CA SER A 106 6.94 -1.87 -8.20
C SER A 106 6.31 -2.76 -7.13
N LEU A 107 6.34 -2.33 -5.86
CA LEU A 107 5.68 -3.05 -4.76
C LEU A 107 4.15 -3.12 -4.98
N MET A 108 3.52 -2.01 -5.37
CA MET A 108 2.08 -1.98 -5.61
C MET A 108 1.69 -2.93 -6.75
N ILE A 109 2.45 -2.91 -7.86
CA ILE A 109 2.27 -3.83 -9.00
C ILE A 109 2.37 -5.29 -8.55
N ASP A 110 3.38 -5.60 -7.73
CA ASP A 110 3.60 -6.96 -7.22
C ASP A 110 2.44 -7.42 -6.33
N ILE A 111 2.00 -6.58 -5.39
CA ILE A 111 0.83 -6.83 -4.52
C ILE A 111 -0.42 -7.10 -5.37
N THR A 112 -0.66 -6.28 -6.39
CA THR A 112 -1.80 -6.44 -7.30
C THR A 112 -1.75 -7.80 -8.03
N ARG A 113 -0.57 -8.21 -8.52
CA ARG A 113 -0.40 -9.50 -9.20
C ARG A 113 -0.54 -10.70 -8.26
N ASP A 114 0.00 -10.60 -7.04
CA ASP A 114 -0.14 -11.65 -6.02
C ASP A 114 -1.61 -11.81 -5.59
N LEU A 115 -2.34 -10.71 -5.43
CA LEU A 115 -3.79 -10.71 -5.17
C LEU A 115 -4.58 -11.36 -6.30
N GLU A 116 -4.30 -11.00 -7.56
CA GLU A 116 -4.97 -11.59 -8.72
C GLU A 116 -4.71 -13.12 -8.81
N GLY A 117 -3.49 -13.56 -8.49
CA GLY A 117 -3.13 -14.97 -8.45
C GLY A 117 -3.84 -15.74 -7.34
N HIS A 118 -4.12 -15.10 -6.20
CA HIS A 118 -4.94 -15.70 -5.14
C HIS A 118 -6.41 -15.76 -5.51
N LEU A 119 -6.98 -14.69 -6.05
CA LEU A 119 -8.40 -14.64 -6.43
C LEU A 119 -8.74 -15.61 -7.56
N HIS A 120 -7.81 -15.95 -8.46
CA HIS A 120 -8.04 -16.97 -9.48
C HIS A 120 -8.08 -18.41 -8.94
N LYS A 121 -7.55 -18.65 -7.75
CA LYS A 121 -7.51 -19.99 -7.15
C LYS A 121 -8.77 -20.32 -6.34
N ILE A 122 -9.64 -19.34 -6.12
CA ILE A 122 -10.92 -19.45 -5.41
C ILE A 122 -12.04 -19.52 -6.45
#